data_AF-A0A519UJ58-F1
#
_entry.id   AF-A0A519UJ58-F1
#
_cell.length_a   1.000
_cell.length_b   1.000
_cell.length_c   1.000
_cell.angle_alpha   90.00
_cell.angle_beta   90.00
_cell.angle_gamma   90.00
#
_symmetry.space_group_name_H-M   'P 1'
#
loop_
_entity.id
_entity.type
_entity.pdbx_description
1 polymer ?
#
loop_
_entity_poly.entity_id
_entity_poly.type
_entity_poly.pdbx_seq_one_letter_code
_entity_poly.pdbx_strand_id
1 'polypeptide(L)' 'EVGEVARLIARQYGEQSFKESDKGRELGDELADVLFVVICLANQTGVNLTDAMERNLAKKTQRDATRHRDNPKLR' A
#
# COMPACT_ATOMS: atom_id res chain seq x y z
N GLU A 1 8.94 5.28 6.90
CA GLU A 1 7.58 5.04 6.34
C GLU A 1 7.32 3.59 5.93
N VAL A 2 7.75 3.10 4.76
CA VAL A 2 7.37 1.71 4.35
C VAL A 2 7.89 0.62 5.29
N GLY A 3 9.07 0.82 5.91
CA GLY A 3 9.60 -0.10 6.92
C GLY A 3 8.83 -0.06 8.25
N GLU A 4 8.18 1.06 8.53
CA GLU A 4 7.37 1.27 9.72
C GLU A 4 5.99 0.60 9.56
N VAL A 5 5.35 0.81 8.40
CA VAL A 5 4.18 0.03 7.95
C VAL A 5 4.45 -1.47 8.02
N ALA A 6 5.57 -1.94 7.44
CA ALA A 6 5.90 -3.36 7.43
C ALA A 6 6.08 -3.94 8.84
N ARG A 7 6.72 -3.18 9.74
CA ARG A 7 6.91 -3.57 11.14
C ARG A 7 5.58 -3.68 11.88
N LEU A 8 4.66 -2.74 11.66
CA LEU A 8 3.37 -2.74 12.32
C LEU A 8 2.49 -3.90 11.83
N ILE A 9 2.46 -4.14 10.51
CA ILE A 9 1.75 -5.28 9.91
C ILE A 9 2.28 -6.62 10.43
N ALA A 10 3.61 -6.79 10.51
CA ALA A 10 4.22 -8.02 10.99
C ALA A 10 3.88 -8.36 12.45
N ARG A 11 3.54 -7.34 13.25
CA ARG A 11 3.12 -7.51 14.65
C ARG A 11 1.62 -7.67 14.81
N GLN A 12 0.84 -6.92 14.06
CA GLN A 12 -0.62 -6.95 14.14
C GLN A 12 -1.22 -8.17 13.45
N TYR A 13 -0.65 -8.60 12.34
CA TYR A 13 -1.17 -9.68 11.51
C TYR A 13 -0.17 -10.83 11.29
N GLY A 14 1.04 -10.72 11.85
CA GLY A 14 2.06 -11.75 11.79
C GLY A 14 2.42 -12.31 13.17
N GLU A 15 3.57 -12.96 13.26
CA GLU A 15 3.99 -13.69 14.47
C GLU A 15 4.88 -12.87 15.41
N GLN A 16 5.19 -11.61 15.07
CA GLN A 16 6.08 -10.79 15.89
C GLN A 16 5.38 -10.24 17.13
N SER A 17 6.04 -10.34 18.30
CA SER A 17 5.51 -9.77 19.54
C SER A 17 5.46 -8.24 19.51
N PHE A 18 4.45 -7.67 20.16
CA PHE A 18 4.35 -6.23 20.39
C PHE A 18 5.41 -5.74 21.40
N LYS A 19 5.88 -4.50 21.22
CA LYS A 19 6.72 -3.79 22.20
C LYS A 19 5.92 -2.59 22.71
N GLU A 20 6.23 -2.14 23.93
CA GLU A 20 5.64 -0.93 24.52
C GLU A 20 5.79 0.30 23.63
N SER A 21 6.91 0.44 22.93
CA SER A 21 7.19 1.54 22.00
C SER A 21 6.26 1.60 20.80
N ASP A 22 5.50 0.53 20.53
CA ASP A 22 4.54 0.47 19.43
C ASP A 22 3.11 0.79 19.89
N LYS A 23 2.89 1.01 21.20
CA LYS A 23 1.58 1.44 21.71
C LYS A 23 1.24 2.84 21.18
N GLY A 24 0.05 2.99 20.62
CA GLY A 24 -0.45 4.26 20.08
C GLY A 24 -0.02 4.55 18.64
N ARG A 25 0.62 3.60 17.96
CA ARG A 25 0.90 3.71 16.53
C ARG A 25 -0.23 3.05 15.73
N GLU A 26 -0.88 3.84 14.89
CA GLU A 26 -1.99 3.39 14.06
C GLU A 26 -1.51 3.10 12.64
N LEU A 27 -1.94 1.98 12.06
CA LEU A 27 -1.58 1.61 10.69
C LEU A 27 -1.99 2.69 9.67
N GLY A 28 -3.09 3.39 9.93
CA GLY A 28 -3.58 4.47 9.07
C GLY A 28 -2.57 5.62 8.96
N ASP A 29 -1.95 6.02 10.06
CA ASP A 29 -1.00 7.13 10.09
C ASP A 29 0.26 6.78 9.30
N GLU A 30 0.78 5.58 9.50
CA GLU A 30 1.97 5.09 8.78
C GLU A 30 1.73 4.96 7.26
N LEU A 31 0.52 4.57 6.86
CA LEU A 31 0.12 4.54 5.45
C LEU A 31 -0.02 5.95 4.87
N ALA A 32 -0.50 6.91 5.67
CA ALA A 32 -0.59 8.31 5.27
C ALA A 32 0.81 8.91 5.07
N ASP A 33 1.77 8.58 5.92
CA ASP A 33 3.17 9.02 5.79
C ASP A 33 3.82 8.46 4.51
N VAL A 34 3.57 7.19 4.17
CA VAL A 34 4.00 6.63 2.87
C VAL A 34 3.40 7.41 1.71
N LEU A 35 2.09 7.67 1.75
CA LEU A 35 1.41 8.40 0.69
C LEU A 35 1.95 9.84 0.56
N PHE A 36 2.19 10.51 1.68
CA PHE A 36 2.76 11.86 1.71
C PHE A 36 4.13 11.91 1.04
N VAL A 37 5.03 10.98 1.38
CA VAL A 37 6.36 10.90 0.75
C VAL A 37 6.24 10.64 -0.76
N VAL A 38 5.32 9.76 -1.19
CA VAL A 38 5.08 9.51 -2.62
C VAL A 38 4.59 10.76 -3.35
N ILE A 39 3.68 11.53 -2.75
CA ILE A 39 3.20 12.82 -3.30
C ILE A 39 4.36 13.81 -3.42
N CYS A 40 5.19 13.94 -2.39
CA CYS A 40 6.37 14.81 -2.41
C CYS A 40 7.34 14.44 -3.53
N LEU A 41 7.63 13.14 -3.70
CA LEU A 41 8.50 12.65 -4.78
C LEU A 41 7.89 12.94 -6.15
N ALA A 42 6.58 12.73 -6.33
CA ALA A 42 5.91 13.02 -7.60
C ALA A 42 6.01 14.51 -7.96
N ASN A 43 5.76 15.39 -6.99
CA ASN A 43 5.88 16.83 -7.16
C ASN A 43 7.32 17.25 -7.52
N GLN A 44 8.32 16.69 -6.83
CA GLN A 44 9.73 17.01 -7.08
C GLN A 44 10.22 16.52 -8.45
N THR A 45 9.68 15.40 -8.95
CA THR A 45 10.10 14.79 -10.21
C THR A 45 9.25 15.18 -11.41
N GLY A 46 8.22 16.00 -11.21
CA GLY A 46 7.30 16.43 -12.27
C GLY A 46 6.34 15.34 -12.75
N VAL A 47 6.13 14.29 -11.94
CA VAL A 47 5.20 13.21 -12.26
C VAL A 47 3.77 13.65 -11.92
N ASN A 48 2.88 13.64 -12.92
CA ASN A 48 1.45 13.74 -12.68
C ASN A 48 0.93 12.42 -12.08
N LEU A 49 0.82 12.39 -10.75
CA LEU A 49 0.43 11.18 -10.02
C LEU A 49 -1.01 10.74 -10.33
N THR A 50 -1.93 11.68 -10.58
CA THR A 50 -3.32 11.38 -10.93
C THR A 50 -3.40 10.62 -12.25
N ASP A 51 -2.80 11.16 -13.31
CA ASP A 51 -2.79 10.55 -14.64
C ASP A 51 -2.01 9.20 -14.63
N ALA A 52 -0.92 9.12 -13.86
CA ALA A 52 -0.21 7.86 -13.65
C ALA A 52 -1.09 6.79 -12.97
N MET A 53 -1.87 7.18 -11.96
CA MET A 53 -2.78 6.29 -11.25
C MET A 53 -3.93 5.82 -12.14
N GLU A 54 -4.58 6.72 -12.88
CA GLU A 54 -5.66 6.40 -13.81
C GLU A 54 -5.23 5.37 -14.87
N ARG A 55 -4.09 5.59 -15.53
CA ARG A 55 -3.52 4.62 -16.48
C ARG A 55 -3.23 3.28 -15.83
N ASN A 56 -2.71 3.28 -14.60
CA ASN A 56 -2.39 2.04 -13.88
C ASN A 56 -3.65 1.22 -13.59
N LEU A 57 -4.72 1.89 -13.14
CA LEU A 57 -6.01 1.26 -12.88
C LEU A 57 -6.64 0.72 -14.16
N ALA A 58 -6.63 1.47 -15.26
CA ALA A 58 -7.12 1.00 -16.56
C ALA A 58 -6.36 -0.27 -17.02
N LYS A 59 -5.02 -0.25 -16.94
CA LYS A 59 -4.16 -1.40 -17.30
C LYS A 59 -4.46 -2.63 -16.45
N LYS A 60 -4.59 -2.46 -15.12
CA LYS A 60 -4.92 -3.57 -14.20
C LYS A 60 -6.33 -4.12 -14.47
N THR A 61 -7.30 -3.24 -14.70
CA THR A 61 -8.68 -3.63 -15.01
C THR A 61 -8.75 -4.51 -16.25
N GLN A 62 -8.06 -4.13 -17.34
CA GLN A 62 -7.98 -4.97 -18.54
C GLN A 62 -7.27 -6.31 -18.27
N ARG A 63 -6.11 -6.27 -17.61
CA ARG A 63 -5.30 -7.48 -17.35
C ARG A 63 -6.04 -8.48 -16.45
N ASP A 64 -6.72 -7.99 -15.43
CA ASP A 64 -7.28 -8.80 -14.36
C ASP A 64 -8.80 -9.04 -14.54
N ALA A 65 -9.37 -8.62 -15.68
CA ALA A 65 -10.81 -8.71 -16.00
C ALA A 65 -11.43 -10.09 -15.77
N THR A 66 -10.65 -11.15 -15.99
CA THR A 66 -11.09 -12.54 -15.77
C THR A 66 -10.25 -13.29 -14.74
N ARG A 67 -9.18 -12.67 -14.23
CA ARG A 67 -8.16 -13.31 -13.41
C ARG A 67 -8.70 -13.88 -12.10
N HIS A 68 -9.62 -13.19 -11.44
CA HIS A 68 -10.24 -13.69 -10.21
C HIS A 68 -11.37 -14.69 -10.47
N ARG A 69 -12.21 -14.41 -11.48
CA ARG A 69 -13.32 -15.28 -11.90
C ARG A 69 -12.84 -16.66 -12.33
N ASP A 70 -11.72 -16.70 -13.04
CA ASP A 70 -11.18 -17.92 -13.65
C ASP A 70 -10.12 -18.57 -12.73
N ASN A 71 -9.91 -18.08 -11.51
CA ASN A 71 -8.93 -18.65 -10.59
C ASN A 71 -9.53 -19.86 -9.83
N PRO A 72 -9.03 -21.09 -10.08
CA PRO A 72 -9.54 -22.28 -9.40
C PRO A 72 -9.25 -22.30 -7.90
N LYS A 73 -8.28 -21.51 -7.40
CA LYS A 73 -7.97 -21.41 -5.96
C LYS A 73 -8.99 -20.56 -5.18
N LEU A 74 -9.86 -19.81 -5.87
CA LEU A 74 -10.86 -18.92 -5.28
C LEU A 74 -12.29 -19.49 -5.38
N ARG A 75 -12.42 -20.77 -5.75
CA ARG A 75 -13.67 -21.52 -5.74
C ARG A 75 -13.75 -22.42 -4.53
#